data_AF-A0A8S3H2T6-F1
#
_entry.id   AF-A0A8S3H2T6-F1
#
_cell.length_a   1.000
_cell.length_b   1.000
_cell.length_c   1.000
_cell.angle_alpha   90.00
_cell.angle_beta   90.00
_cell.angle_gamma   90.00
#
_symmetry.space_group_name_H-M   'P 1'
#
loop_
_entity.id
_entity.type
_entity.pdbx_description
1 polymer ?
#
loop_
_entity_poly.entity_id
_entity_poly.type
_entity_poly.pdbx_seq_one_letter_code
_entity_poly.pdbx_strand_id
1 'polypeptide(L)'
;MLRSHHPHLVQKTDITIATVFPCYKPSSPFQTHSLLSSNVNNYNELLRNLSSLHNFSILDIPITGDHLGRDGTHLDSIHISYLSNTIQEYVHDLMNRIWPLKEIKAYLTYKKIQYNRLPEIWKQKLCIQFTNPVHREHAEKTLTLNDFDENSYSEWCSQEH
;
A
#
# COMPACT_ATOMS: atom_id res chain seq x y z
N MET A 1 4.94 9.18 19.76
CA MET A 1 4.42 8.10 18.89
C MET A 1 4.80 8.48 17.46
N LEU A 2 5.53 7.67 16.68
CA LEU A 2 6.25 8.02 15.42
C LEU A 2 5.64 9.16 14.56
N ARG A 3 4.32 9.18 14.47
CA ARG A 3 3.48 10.13 13.72
C ARG A 3 3.55 11.60 14.19
N SER A 4 3.94 11.87 15.44
CA SER A 4 4.10 13.25 15.93
C SER A 4 5.30 13.98 15.32
N HIS A 5 6.26 13.23 14.77
CA HIS A 5 7.48 13.78 14.17
C HIS A 5 7.55 13.60 12.65
N HIS A 6 6.57 12.90 12.05
CA HIS A 6 6.53 12.59 10.62
C HIS A 6 5.13 12.84 10.04
N PRO A 7 4.75 14.10 9.74
CA PRO A 7 3.43 14.47 9.24
C PRO A 7 3.07 13.86 7.87
N HIS A 8 4.05 13.34 7.14
CA HIS A 8 3.84 12.61 5.90
C HIS A 8 3.36 11.16 6.14
N LEU A 9 3.52 10.60 7.35
CA LEU A 9 3.07 9.26 7.73
C LEU A 9 1.63 9.23 8.26
N VAL A 10 0.80 10.20 7.87
CA VAL A 10 -0.60 10.31 8.30
C VAL A 10 -1.50 9.32 7.54
N GLN A 11 -1.09 8.86 6.36
CA GLN A 11 -1.84 7.85 5.59
C GLN A 11 -1.31 6.46 5.93
N LYS A 12 -2.22 5.53 6.27
CA LYS A 12 -1.85 4.19 6.76
C LYS A 12 -1.30 3.29 5.65
N THR A 13 -1.76 3.49 4.41
CA THR A 13 -1.33 2.77 3.20
C THR A 13 0.02 3.25 2.64
N ASP A 14 0.53 4.39 3.10
CA ASP A 14 1.84 4.96 2.68
C ASP A 14 3.04 4.20 3.28
N ILE A 15 2.81 3.32 4.26
CA ILE A 15 3.86 2.51 4.86
C ILE A 15 3.70 1.08 4.34
N THR A 16 4.72 0.63 3.60
CA THR A 16 4.88 -0.77 3.23
C THR A 16 5.97 -1.40 4.09
N ILE A 17 5.67 -2.54 4.69
CA ILE A 17 6.67 -3.40 5.34
C ILE A 17 7.11 -4.46 4.33
N ALA A 18 8.41 -4.57 4.09
CA ALA A 18 8.96 -5.66 3.30
C ALA A 18 9.39 -6.82 4.22
N THR A 19 9.08 -8.05 3.84
CA THR A 19 9.62 -9.23 4.53
C THR A 19 11.12 -9.37 4.29
N VAL A 20 11.83 -9.95 5.26
CA VAL A 20 13.23 -10.32 5.07
C VAL A 20 13.32 -11.64 4.33
N PHE A 21 14.31 -11.76 3.46
CA PHE A 21 14.60 -12.98 2.72
C PHE A 21 15.49 -13.95 3.53
N PRO A 22 15.59 -15.22 3.11
CA PRO A 22 16.36 -16.23 3.84
C PRO A 22 17.82 -15.84 4.06
N CYS A 23 18.39 -16.31 5.16
CA CYS A 23 19.82 -16.27 5.45
C CYS A 23 20.28 -17.68 5.80
N TYR A 24 21.43 -18.09 5.28
CA TYR A 24 22.03 -19.43 5.47
C TYR A 24 23.44 -19.36 6.06
N LYS A 25 23.82 -18.23 6.64
CA LYS A 25 25.09 -18.08 7.36
C LYS A 25 24.85 -18.14 8.87
N PRO A 26 25.12 -19.28 9.53
CA PRO A 26 25.02 -19.38 10.97
C PRO A 26 25.84 -18.33 11.69
N SER A 27 25.38 -17.96 12.88
CA SER A 27 26.06 -17.06 13.79
C SER A 27 26.01 -17.63 15.21
N SER A 28 26.77 -17.05 16.15
CA SER A 28 26.76 -17.46 17.56
C SER A 28 25.33 -17.66 18.14
N PRO A 29 24.36 -16.73 17.94
CA PRO A 29 22.99 -16.93 18.42
C PRO A 29 22.16 -17.93 17.62
N PHE A 30 22.53 -18.23 16.36
CA PHE A 30 21.80 -19.13 15.46
C PHE A 30 22.76 -20.10 14.78
N GLN A 31 23.13 -21.16 15.51
CA GLN A 31 24.23 -22.05 15.14
C GLN A 31 23.92 -23.01 13.99
N THR A 32 22.64 -23.15 13.62
CA THR A 32 22.22 -24.07 12.55
C THR A 32 21.33 -23.35 11.55
N HIS A 33 21.27 -23.88 10.32
CA HIS A 33 20.37 -23.36 9.28
C HIS A 33 18.91 -23.44 9.72
N SER A 34 18.53 -24.48 10.48
CA SER A 34 17.18 -24.64 11.01
C SER A 34 16.84 -23.54 12.02
N LEU A 35 17.75 -23.20 12.92
CA LEU A 35 17.53 -22.13 13.91
C LEU A 35 17.42 -20.76 13.21
N LEU A 36 18.27 -20.52 12.22
CA LEU A 36 18.27 -19.27 11.45
C LEU A 36 16.99 -19.13 10.61
N SER A 37 16.59 -20.19 9.90
CA SER A 37 15.34 -20.21 9.13
C SER A 37 14.12 -20.03 10.02
N SER A 38 14.06 -20.71 11.17
CA SER A 38 12.99 -20.52 12.15
C SER A 38 12.95 -19.08 12.67
N ASN A 39 14.10 -18.46 12.93
CA ASN A 39 14.16 -17.07 13.37
C ASN A 39 13.68 -16.09 12.28
N VAL A 40 14.09 -16.30 11.03
CA VAL A 40 13.63 -15.50 9.88
C VAL A 40 12.12 -15.62 9.70
N ASN A 41 11.57 -16.84 9.78
CA ASN A 41 10.13 -17.08 9.66
C ASN A 41 9.37 -16.39 10.81
N ASN A 42 9.84 -16.55 12.06
CA ASN A 42 9.23 -15.89 13.21
C ASN A 42 9.26 -14.36 13.07
N TYR A 43 10.37 -13.80 12.58
CA TYR A 43 10.48 -12.37 12.35
C TYR A 43 9.51 -11.88 11.27
N ASN A 44 9.38 -12.61 10.16
CA ASN A 44 8.41 -12.28 9.12
C ASN A 44 6.96 -12.36 9.62
N GLU A 45 6.61 -13.32 10.49
CA GLU A 45 5.30 -13.35 11.15
C GLU A 45 5.06 -12.12 12.04
N LEU A 46 6.08 -11.67 12.78
CA LEU A 46 5.98 -10.43 13.56
C LEU A 46 5.75 -9.21 12.66
N LEU A 47 6.41 -9.14 11.50
CA LEU A 47 6.20 -8.09 10.50
C LEU A 47 4.78 -8.12 9.93
N ARG A 48 4.23 -9.30 9.61
CA ARG A 48 2.84 -9.48 9.16
C ARG A 48 1.84 -9.02 10.23
N ASN A 49 2.06 -9.43 11.48
CA ASN A 49 1.23 -9.00 12.61
C ASN A 49 1.27 -7.48 12.80
N LEU A 50 2.46 -6.87 12.67
CA LEU A 50 2.61 -5.42 12.75
C LEU A 50 1.86 -4.71 11.60
N SER A 51 1.96 -5.25 10.39
CA SER A 51 1.23 -4.75 9.22
C SER A 51 -0.29 -4.81 9.44
N SER A 52 -0.81 -5.95 9.90
CA SER A 52 -2.23 -6.12 10.20
C SER A 52 -2.70 -5.17 11.31
N LEU A 53 -1.93 -5.05 12.41
CA LEU A 53 -2.30 -4.20 13.56
C LEU A 53 -2.41 -2.72 13.20
N HIS A 54 -1.59 -2.24 12.25
CA HIS A 54 -1.54 -0.84 11.87
C HIS A 54 -2.15 -0.51 10.51
N ASN A 55 -2.69 -1.52 9.82
CA ASN A 55 -3.18 -1.44 8.45
C ASN A 55 -2.11 -0.89 7.49
N PHE A 56 -0.89 -1.43 7.58
CA PHE A 56 0.19 -1.15 6.63
C PHE A 56 0.17 -2.18 5.50
N SER A 57 0.62 -1.78 4.31
CA SER A 57 0.79 -2.71 3.20
C SER A 57 1.99 -3.63 3.47
N ILE A 58 1.98 -4.83 2.90
CA ILE A 58 3.08 -5.79 3.03
C ILE A 58 3.59 -6.23 1.66
N LEU A 59 4.91 -6.24 1.51
CA LEU A 59 5.62 -6.73 0.34
C LEU A 59 6.37 -8.01 0.71
N ASP A 60 5.88 -9.13 0.19
CA ASP A 60 6.57 -10.41 0.22
C ASP A 60 7.60 -10.46 -0.90
N ILE A 61 8.89 -10.40 -0.53
CA ILE A 61 9.96 -10.45 -1.52
C ILE A 61 10.28 -11.92 -1.83
N PRO A 62 10.10 -12.41 -3.07
CA PRO A 62 10.27 -13.82 -3.46
C PRO A 62 11.75 -14.20 -3.66
N ILE A 63 12.63 -13.83 -2.72
CA ILE A 63 14.03 -14.25 -2.72
C ILE A 63 14.16 -15.61 -2.03
N THR A 64 14.69 -16.60 -2.76
CA THR A 64 15.04 -17.93 -2.23
C THR A 64 16.56 -18.02 -2.02
N GLY A 65 17.04 -19.17 -1.54
CA GLY A 65 18.49 -19.38 -1.38
C GLY A 65 19.28 -19.38 -2.68
N ASP A 66 18.63 -19.72 -3.80
CA ASP A 66 19.27 -19.71 -5.13
C ASP A 66 19.62 -18.30 -5.59
N HIS A 67 18.99 -17.28 -5.00
CA HIS A 67 19.25 -15.88 -5.33
C HIS A 67 20.39 -15.26 -4.49
N LEU A 68 20.91 -15.97 -3.51
CA LEU A 68 21.93 -15.46 -2.60
C LEU A 68 23.34 -15.71 -3.16
N GLY A 69 24.26 -14.81 -2.83
CA GLY A 69 25.66 -14.99 -3.14
C GLY A 69 26.30 -16.12 -2.32
N ARG A 70 27.58 -16.38 -2.57
CA ARG A 70 28.35 -17.45 -1.91
C ARG A 70 28.40 -17.34 -0.38
N ASP A 71 28.15 -16.17 0.18
CA ASP A 71 28.12 -15.97 1.62
C ASP A 71 26.79 -16.37 2.27
N GLY A 72 25.79 -16.79 1.47
CA GLY A 72 24.48 -17.23 1.92
C GLY A 72 23.71 -16.16 2.71
N THR A 73 24.09 -14.88 2.59
CA THR A 73 23.54 -13.78 3.38
C THR A 73 23.07 -12.64 2.49
N HIS A 74 23.88 -12.26 1.50
CA HIS A 74 23.57 -11.15 0.60
C HIS A 74 22.97 -11.68 -0.70
N LEU A 75 22.13 -10.86 -1.32
CA LEU A 75 21.64 -11.12 -2.67
C LEU A 75 22.84 -11.17 -3.64
N ASP A 76 22.87 -12.16 -4.54
CA ASP A 76 23.86 -12.14 -5.61
C ASP A 76 23.59 -10.94 -6.54
N SER A 77 24.66 -10.26 -6.92
CA SER A 77 24.66 -9.17 -7.89
C SER A 77 23.82 -9.45 -9.15
N ILE A 78 23.81 -10.70 -9.63
CA ILE A 78 23.04 -11.08 -10.83
C ILE A 78 21.52 -10.98 -10.63
N HIS A 79 21.03 -11.03 -9.39
CA HIS A 79 19.61 -10.99 -9.03
C HIS A 79 19.15 -9.61 -8.55
N ILE A 80 20.02 -8.59 -8.55
CA ILE A 80 19.63 -7.22 -8.17
C ILE A 80 18.51 -6.70 -9.09
N SER A 81 18.58 -6.97 -10.39
CA SER A 81 17.54 -6.55 -11.34
C SER A 81 16.20 -7.25 -11.06
N TYR A 82 16.22 -8.52 -10.67
CA TYR A 82 15.02 -9.26 -10.28
C TYR A 82 14.34 -8.64 -9.05
N LEU A 83 15.12 -8.32 -8.01
CA LEU A 83 14.61 -7.61 -6.84
C LEU A 83 14.03 -6.23 -7.21
N SER A 84 14.76 -5.46 -8.03
CA SER A 84 14.31 -4.15 -8.50
C SER A 84 12.98 -4.25 -9.24
N ASN A 85 12.83 -5.20 -10.16
CA ASN A 85 11.59 -5.40 -10.92
C ASN A 85 10.44 -5.78 -10.01
N THR A 86 10.66 -6.68 -9.04
CA THR A 86 9.64 -7.06 -8.05
C THR A 86 9.14 -5.84 -7.29
N ILE A 87 10.03 -4.97 -6.83
CA ILE A 87 9.66 -3.75 -6.11
C ILE A 87 8.91 -2.78 -7.03
N GLN A 88 9.36 -2.62 -8.28
CA GLN A 88 8.69 -1.76 -9.25
C GLN A 88 7.28 -2.24 -9.58
N GLU A 89 7.09 -3.54 -9.81
CA GLU A 89 5.78 -4.14 -10.06
C GLU A 89 4.85 -3.94 -8.87
N TYR A 90 5.33 -4.20 -7.65
CA TYR A 90 4.55 -3.95 -6.43
C TYR A 90 4.13 -2.48 -6.28
N VAL A 91 5.05 -1.54 -6.51
CA VAL A 91 4.75 -0.11 -6.44
C VAL A 91 3.76 0.30 -7.53
N HIS A 92 3.93 -0.22 -8.74
CA HIS A 92 3.01 0.02 -9.85
C HIS A 92 1.60 -0.49 -9.53
N ASP A 93 1.48 -1.69 -8.98
CA ASP A 93 0.20 -2.25 -8.55
C ASP A 93 -0.42 -1.45 -7.40
N LEU A 94 0.39 -1.00 -6.44
CA LEU A 94 -0.06 -0.13 -5.36
C LEU A 94 -0.60 1.20 -5.91
N MET A 95 0.07 1.77 -6.91
CA MET A 95 -0.38 3.00 -7.58
C MET A 95 -1.66 2.78 -8.39
N ASN A 96 -1.80 1.64 -9.07
CA ASN A 96 -2.99 1.32 -9.87
C ASN A 96 -4.22 1.00 -9.01
N ARG A 97 -4.04 0.69 -7.72
CA ARG A 97 -5.17 0.61 -6.78
C ARG A 97 -5.82 1.97 -6.57
N ILE A 98 -5.13 3.09 -6.80
CA ILE A 98 -5.74 4.42 -6.79
C ILE A 98 -6.45 4.63 -8.13
N TRP A 99 -7.76 4.91 -8.11
CA TRP A 99 -8.47 5.10 -9.37
C TRP A 99 -7.90 6.31 -10.14
N PRO A 100 -7.56 6.15 -11.42
CA PRO A 100 -7.26 7.30 -12.26
C PRO A 100 -8.44 8.26 -12.28
N LEU A 101 -8.17 9.58 -12.31
CA LEU A 101 -9.23 10.61 -12.36
C LEU A 101 -10.24 10.36 -13.51
N LYS A 102 -9.77 9.79 -14.63
CA LYS A 102 -10.62 9.42 -15.77
C LYS A 102 -11.66 8.36 -15.39
N GLU A 103 -11.29 7.37 -14.60
CA GLU A 103 -12.17 6.27 -14.18
C GLU A 103 -13.17 6.74 -13.13
N ILE A 104 -12.74 7.60 -12.20
CA ILE A 104 -13.65 8.27 -11.24
C ILE A 104 -14.74 9.03 -12.01
N LYS A 105 -14.34 9.83 -13.01
CA LYS A 105 -15.28 10.59 -13.84
C LYS A 105 -16.26 9.67 -14.57
N ALA A 106 -15.77 8.56 -15.14
CA ALA A 106 -16.61 7.57 -15.81
C ALA A 106 -17.62 6.94 -14.84
N TYR A 107 -17.20 6.60 -13.63
CA TYR A 107 -18.08 6.02 -12.60
C TYR A 107 -19.13 6.99 -12.07
N LEU A 108 -18.75 8.23 -11.76
CA LEU A 108 -19.71 9.26 -11.37
C LEU A 108 -20.74 9.51 -12.48
N THR A 109 -20.30 9.51 -13.74
CA THR A 109 -21.19 9.61 -14.91
C THR A 109 -22.15 8.43 -14.98
N TYR A 110 -21.65 7.21 -14.82
CA TYR A 110 -22.46 5.98 -14.80
C TYR A 110 -23.52 6.01 -13.68
N LYS A 111 -23.15 6.50 -12.49
CA LYS A 111 -24.05 6.72 -11.35
C LYS A 111 -24.96 7.95 -11.50
N LYS A 112 -24.86 8.69 -12.60
CA LYS A 112 -25.62 9.92 -12.89
C LYS A 112 -25.41 11.04 -11.87
N ILE A 113 -24.22 11.08 -11.26
CA ILE A 113 -23.86 12.10 -10.29
C ILE A 113 -23.36 13.35 -11.02
N GLN A 114 -24.08 14.45 -10.84
CA GLN A 114 -23.70 15.76 -11.39
C GLN A 114 -22.88 16.52 -10.35
N TYR A 115 -21.72 17.04 -10.76
CA TYR A 115 -20.83 17.80 -9.88
C TYR A 115 -20.22 18.98 -10.64
N ASN A 116 -19.77 20.00 -9.92
CA ASN A 116 -19.13 21.18 -10.50
C ASN A 116 -17.67 20.90 -10.83
N ARG A 117 -16.91 20.41 -9.83
CA ARG A 117 -15.49 20.16 -9.97
C ARG A 117 -15.07 18.94 -9.16
N LEU A 118 -14.11 18.22 -9.72
CA LEU A 118 -13.29 17.24 -9.02
C LEU A 118 -11.91 17.89 -8.85
N PRO A 119 -11.60 18.50 -7.68
CA PRO A 119 -10.24 18.93 -7.37
C PRO A 119 -9.24 17.76 -7.48
N GLU A 120 -7.96 18.11 -7.62
CA GLU A 120 -6.89 17.11 -7.57
C GLU A 120 -6.99 16.31 -6.27
N ILE A 121 -6.84 14.99 -6.41
CA ILE A 121 -6.82 14.06 -5.29
C ILE A 121 -5.71 14.51 -4.34
N TRP A 122 -6.08 14.93 -3.13
CA TRP A 122 -5.13 15.36 -2.12
C TRP A 122 -5.15 14.39 -0.95
N LYS A 123 -3.99 13.82 -0.60
CA LYS A 123 -3.83 12.84 0.49
C LYS A 123 -4.83 11.67 0.41
N GLN A 124 -5.03 11.12 -0.80
CA GLN A 124 -5.98 10.03 -1.05
C GLN A 124 -7.40 10.34 -0.55
N LYS A 125 -7.80 11.62 -0.53
CA LYS A 125 -9.19 12.03 -0.30
C LYS A 125 -9.80 12.48 -1.62
N LEU A 126 -10.95 11.91 -1.94
CA LEU A 126 -11.72 12.30 -3.11
C LEU A 126 -12.77 13.33 -2.69
N CYS A 127 -12.49 14.61 -2.89
CA CYS A 127 -13.48 15.64 -2.62
C CYS A 127 -14.22 16.01 -3.90
N ILE A 128 -15.55 15.96 -3.86
CA ILE A 128 -16.43 16.30 -4.98
C ILE A 128 -17.11 17.63 -4.63
N GLN A 129 -16.94 18.63 -5.49
CA GLN A 129 -17.52 19.95 -5.30
C GLN A 129 -18.87 20.04 -6.02
N PHE A 130 -19.87 20.51 -5.29
CA PHE A 130 -21.23 20.71 -5.79
C PHE A 130 -21.61 22.19 -5.67
N THR A 131 -22.22 22.73 -6.71
CA THR A 131 -22.85 24.05 -6.71
C THR A 131 -24.35 23.97 -6.39
N ASN A 132 -24.95 22.79 -6.53
CA ASN A 132 -26.38 22.58 -6.28
C ASN A 132 -26.57 21.60 -5.09
N PRO A 133 -27.26 22.02 -4.01
CA PRO A 133 -27.54 21.16 -2.86
C PRO A 133 -28.28 19.86 -3.23
N VAL A 134 -29.16 19.89 -4.24
CA VAL A 134 -29.89 18.70 -4.71
C VAL A 134 -28.94 17.67 -5.31
N HIS A 135 -27.91 18.12 -6.03
CA HIS A 135 -26.92 17.21 -6.62
C HIS A 135 -26.01 16.60 -5.54
N ARG A 136 -25.67 17.38 -4.49
CA ARG A 136 -24.96 16.85 -3.33
C ARG A 136 -25.78 15.79 -2.62
N GLU A 137 -27.04 16.08 -2.30
CA GLU A 137 -27.91 15.13 -1.61
C GLU A 137 -28.11 13.84 -2.41
N HIS A 138 -28.24 13.95 -3.74
CA HIS A 138 -28.28 12.79 -4.62
C HIS A 138 -26.98 11.98 -4.56
N ALA A 139 -25.82 12.63 -4.58
CA ALA A 139 -24.52 11.96 -4.47
C ALA A 139 -24.34 11.27 -3.11
N GLU A 140 -24.68 11.93 -2.00
CA GLU A 140 -24.62 11.35 -0.64
C GLU A 140 -25.55 10.15 -0.46
N LYS A 141 -26.70 10.13 -1.15
CA LYS A 141 -27.62 8.98 -1.16
C LYS A 141 -27.17 7.84 -2.07
N THR A 142 -26.38 8.15 -3.10
CA THR A 142 -26.00 7.20 -4.16
C THR A 142 -24.62 6.59 -3.93
N LEU A 143 -23.70 7.35 -3.33
CA LEU A 143 -22.35 6.94 -2.98
C LEU A 143 -22.32 6.52 -1.51
N THR A 144 -21.91 5.29 -1.29
CA THR A 144 -21.51 4.74 0.01
C THR A 144 -20.09 5.18 0.36
N LEU A 145 -19.74 5.12 1.64
CA LEU A 145 -18.36 5.38 2.11
C LEU A 145 -17.32 4.47 1.44
N ASN A 146 -17.75 3.31 0.94
CA ASN A 146 -16.88 2.29 0.37
C ASN A 146 -16.92 2.25 -1.17
N ASP A 147 -17.67 3.14 -1.84
CA ASP A 147 -17.70 3.14 -3.33
C ASP A 147 -16.34 3.45 -3.95
N PHE A 148 -15.44 4.04 -3.16
CA PHE A 148 -14.06 4.36 -3.50
C PHE A 148 -13.06 3.68 -2.55
N ASP A 149 -13.48 2.56 -1.94
CA ASP A 149 -12.93 1.83 -0.76
C ASP A 149 -11.42 1.91 -0.50
N GLU A 150 -11.03 1.62 0.76
CA GLU A 150 -9.76 1.83 1.46
C GLU A 150 -8.44 1.58 0.70
N ASN A 151 -8.48 0.84 -0.41
CA ASN A 151 -7.33 0.60 -1.31
C ASN A 151 -7.08 1.74 -2.30
N SER A 152 -8.09 2.57 -2.59
CA SER A 152 -8.04 3.64 -3.59
C SER A 152 -8.08 5.02 -2.96
N TYR A 153 -9.01 5.24 -2.01
CA TYR A 153 -9.16 6.48 -1.26
C TYR A 153 -9.49 6.21 0.20
N SER A 154 -8.98 7.07 1.08
CA SER A 154 -9.23 7.01 2.53
C SER A 154 -10.61 7.53 2.93
N GLU A 155 -11.20 8.42 2.13
CA GLU A 155 -12.49 9.08 2.38
C GLU A 155 -12.94 9.84 1.12
N TRP A 156 -14.24 9.94 0.87
CA TRP A 156 -14.80 10.93 -0.05
C TRP A 156 -15.55 12.03 0.70
N CYS A 157 -15.45 13.27 0.23
CA CYS A 157 -16.03 14.42 0.90
C CYS A 157 -16.83 15.31 -0.08
N SER A 158 -17.97 15.83 0.34
CA SER A 158 -18.72 16.83 -0.43
C SER A 158 -18.36 18.25 0.02
N GLN A 159 -18.06 19.15 -0.91
CA GLN A 159 -17.83 20.56 -0.62
C GLN A 159 -18.84 21.43 -1.36
N GLU A 160 -19.40 22.43 -0.68
CA GLU A 160 -20.12 23.53 -1.34
C GLU A 160 -19.10 24.53 -1.88
N HIS A 161 -19.31 25.00 -3.11
CA HIS A 161 -18.56 26.11 -3.69
C HIS A 161 -19.28 27.43 -3.45
#